data_AF-A0A936MNG9-F1
#
_entry.id   AF-A0A936MNG9-F1
#
_cell.length_a   1.000
_cell.length_b   1.000
_cell.length_c   1.000
_cell.angle_alpha   90.00
_cell.angle_beta   90.00
_cell.angle_gamma   90.00
#
_symmetry.space_group_name_H-M   'P 1'
#
loop_
_entity.id
_entity.type
_entity.pdbx_description
1 polymer ?
#
loop_
_entity_poly.entity_id
_entity_poly.type
_entity_poly.pdbx_seq_one_letter_code
_entity_poly.pdbx_strand_id
1 'polypeptide(L)'
;MRKRLWAGMALLGGFTITVGVGCETNVDGGSSGGSGGSAGSAGNAGSAGSGGGALQWYTTCGDPVCMEPPDGGAMPPAGVMPCTTEMVGASCTTAGATCWPSNSSCGELLICATSDPKESPGGCPISRVSYKKNVEYLSDAEIASIADEAKTMRLSSWHYKGEGEASRRHVGFLIDDMPESIAVAESGERVDLYGYTSMAIAAVQVQDKRLETLERELLAMRAEMVRLRAEAARCNATPKVE
;
A
#
# COMPACT_ATOMS: atom_id res chain seq x y z
N MET A 1 1.61 -8.26 -61.70
CA MET A 1 2.18 -9.64 -61.68
C MET A 1 1.60 -10.36 -60.47
N ARG A 2 0.43 -11.02 -60.60
CA ARG A 2 0.22 -12.49 -60.70
C ARG A 2 0.92 -13.27 -59.56
N LYS A 3 0.24 -13.58 -58.45
CA LYS A 3 -0.60 -14.78 -58.17
C LYS A 3 0.10 -16.13 -58.39
N ARG A 4 0.34 -16.88 -57.30
CA ARG A 4 0.33 -18.35 -57.19
C ARG A 4 -0.34 -18.66 -55.84
N LEU A 5 -1.61 -19.08 -55.74
CA LEU A 5 -2.19 -20.41 -56.02
C LEU A 5 -1.48 -21.56 -55.30
N TRP A 6 -2.03 -21.98 -54.17
CA TRP A 6 -2.16 -23.40 -53.86
C TRP A 6 -3.52 -23.67 -53.21
N ALA A 7 -4.22 -24.64 -53.78
CA ALA A 7 -5.57 -25.07 -53.46
C ALA A 7 -5.56 -26.59 -53.30
N GLY A 8 -6.38 -27.07 -52.36
CA GLY A 8 -6.96 -28.42 -52.35
C GLY A 8 -6.16 -29.49 -51.59
N MET A 9 -6.74 -30.06 -50.53
CA MET A 9 -7.70 -31.16 -50.67
C MET A 9 -8.35 -31.48 -49.32
N ALA A 10 -9.68 -31.51 -49.33
CA ALA A 10 -10.51 -32.10 -48.29
C ALA A 10 -10.50 -33.62 -48.40
N LEU A 11 -10.48 -34.31 -47.25
CA LEU A 11 -10.99 -35.68 -47.13
C LEU A 11 -11.82 -35.78 -45.86
N LEU A 12 -13.11 -35.99 -46.10
CA LEU A 12 -14.12 -36.43 -45.14
C LEU A 12 -13.72 -37.81 -44.60
N GLY A 13 -13.79 -37.98 -43.28
CA GLY A 13 -13.62 -39.26 -42.60
C GLY A 13 -14.20 -39.16 -41.20
N GLY A 14 -15.53 -39.16 -41.12
CA GLY A 14 -16.23 -39.27 -39.85
C GLY A 14 -15.97 -40.65 -39.23
N PHE A 15 -15.46 -40.66 -38.01
CA PHE A 15 -15.55 -41.81 -37.11
C PHE A 15 -15.99 -41.29 -35.74
N THR A 16 -17.30 -41.24 -35.56
CA THR A 16 -17.95 -41.08 -34.25
C THR A 16 -17.85 -42.39 -33.49
N ILE A 17 -17.07 -42.42 -32.42
CA ILE A 17 -17.22 -43.41 -31.35
C ILE A 17 -17.80 -42.68 -30.15
N THR A 18 -19.13 -42.78 -30.03
CA THR A 18 -19.88 -42.42 -28.83
C THR A 18 -19.70 -43.52 -27.78
N VAL A 19 -18.97 -43.23 -26.71
CA VAL A 19 -19.11 -43.95 -25.43
C VAL A 19 -19.48 -42.91 -24.38
N GLY A 20 -20.78 -42.80 -24.13
CA GLY A 20 -21.33 -41.92 -23.10
C GLY A 20 -21.38 -42.64 -21.76
N VAL A 21 -20.84 -41.99 -20.73
CA VAL A 21 -21.36 -42.07 -19.36
C VAL A 21 -21.26 -40.65 -18.81
N GLY A 22 -22.32 -39.87 -19.03
CA GLY A 22 -22.49 -38.54 -18.48
C GLY A 22 -23.30 -38.60 -17.18
N CYS A 23 -22.88 -37.84 -16.18
CA CYS A 23 -23.72 -37.39 -15.08
C CYS A 23 -23.81 -35.87 -15.19
N GLU A 24 -24.86 -35.36 -15.82
CA GLU A 24 -25.22 -33.94 -15.82
C GLU A 24 -26.35 -33.73 -14.81
N THR A 25 -26.23 -32.70 -13.99
CA THR A 25 -27.34 -32.14 -13.19
C THR A 25 -27.61 -30.73 -13.68
N ASN A 26 -28.86 -30.51 -14.08
CA ASN A 26 -29.42 -29.25 -14.55
C ASN A 26 -30.14 -28.55 -13.38
N VAL A 27 -29.95 -27.24 -13.19
CA VAL A 27 -30.82 -26.40 -12.35
C VAL A 27 -31.00 -25.04 -13.04
N ASP A 28 -32.27 -24.73 -13.34
CA ASP A 28 -32.75 -23.50 -13.94
C ASP A 28 -32.85 -22.33 -12.94
N GLY A 29 -32.63 -21.11 -13.46
CA GLY A 29 -33.60 -20.02 -13.37
C GLY A 29 -33.50 -19.01 -12.21
N GLY A 30 -33.65 -17.71 -12.56
CA GLY A 30 -34.22 -16.71 -11.64
C GLY A 30 -33.67 -15.29 -11.74
N SER A 31 -34.46 -14.39 -12.34
CA SER A 31 -34.23 -12.94 -12.49
C SER A 31 -35.09 -12.13 -11.52
N SER A 32 -34.59 -10.99 -11.02
CA SER A 32 -35.31 -9.75 -10.57
C SER A 32 -34.32 -8.92 -9.72
N GLY A 33 -34.06 -7.63 -9.92
CA GLY A 33 -34.98 -6.49 -10.06
C GLY A 33 -34.96 -5.68 -8.75
N GLY A 34 -34.63 -4.39 -8.78
CA GLY A 34 -34.73 -3.54 -7.58
C GLY A 34 -34.00 -2.19 -7.65
N SER A 35 -34.75 -1.14 -8.00
CA SER A 35 -34.38 0.28 -8.00
C SER A 35 -34.63 0.94 -6.64
N GLY A 36 -33.97 2.07 -6.37
CA GLY A 36 -34.33 3.07 -5.36
C GLY A 36 -33.10 3.58 -4.61
N GLY A 37 -32.87 4.86 -4.35
CA GLY A 37 -33.65 6.08 -4.49
C GLY A 37 -32.88 7.19 -3.74
N SER A 38 -32.94 8.41 -4.25
CA SER A 38 -32.23 9.60 -3.78
C SER A 38 -32.71 10.14 -2.42
N ALA A 39 -31.81 10.76 -1.65
CA ALA A 39 -32.01 11.96 -0.80
C ALA A 39 -30.63 12.32 -0.20
N GLY A 40 -30.10 13.55 -0.18
CA GLY A 40 -30.73 14.86 -0.23
C GLY A 40 -30.85 15.45 1.19
N SER A 41 -29.83 16.15 1.68
CA SER A 41 -29.91 17.30 2.63
C SER A 41 -28.51 17.67 3.09
N ALA A 42 -28.01 18.85 2.74
CA ALA A 42 -28.32 20.17 3.31
C ALA A 42 -27.32 20.50 4.43
N GLY A 43 -26.59 21.59 4.20
CA GLY A 43 -25.45 21.99 5.00
C GLY A 43 -25.82 22.51 6.38
N ASN A 44 -24.77 22.84 7.12
CA ASN A 44 -24.83 24.03 7.94
C ASN A 44 -23.46 24.71 7.95
N ALA A 45 -23.45 25.94 7.45
CA ALA A 45 -22.36 26.87 7.58
C ALA A 45 -22.25 27.27 9.05
N GLY A 46 -21.12 26.93 9.69
CA GLY A 46 -20.70 27.51 10.95
C GLY A 46 -19.76 28.68 10.67
N SER A 47 -20.30 29.90 10.67
CA SER A 47 -19.55 31.14 10.65
C SER A 47 -18.69 31.32 11.90
N ALA A 48 -17.46 31.81 11.64
CA ALA A 48 -16.73 32.86 12.35
C ALA A 48 -16.76 32.88 13.89
N GLY A 49 -15.60 32.59 14.48
CA GLY A 49 -15.18 33.06 15.79
C GLY A 49 -13.76 33.58 15.73
N SER A 50 -13.59 34.85 15.36
CA SER A 50 -12.33 35.59 15.52
C SER A 50 -12.14 35.89 17.01
N GLY A 51 -11.43 35.01 17.71
CA GLY A 51 -10.95 35.22 19.06
C GLY A 51 -9.44 35.14 19.02
N GLY A 52 -8.76 36.29 19.02
CA GLY A 52 -7.31 36.35 19.19
C GLY A 52 -6.95 35.86 20.57
N GLY A 53 -6.81 34.54 20.74
CA GLY A 53 -6.34 33.92 21.97
C GLY A 53 -4.96 34.46 22.35
N ALA A 54 -4.68 34.54 23.64
CA ALA A 54 -3.34 34.89 24.11
C ALA A 54 -2.34 33.86 23.54
N LEU A 55 -1.25 34.35 22.97
CA LEU A 55 -0.21 33.50 22.40
C LEU A 55 0.52 32.72 23.51
N GLN A 56 0.58 31.41 23.32
CA GLN A 56 1.26 30.48 24.22
C GLN A 56 2.09 29.48 23.43
N TRP A 57 3.12 28.94 24.07
CA TRP A 57 3.93 27.86 23.50
C TRP A 57 3.19 26.52 23.60
N TYR A 58 3.05 25.82 22.48
CA TYR A 58 2.51 24.47 22.39
C TYR A 58 3.52 23.53 21.75
N THR A 59 3.39 22.22 21.99
CA THR A 59 4.19 21.20 21.28
C THR A 59 3.55 20.83 19.95
N THR A 60 4.35 20.58 18.92
CA THR A 60 3.90 19.90 17.70
C THR A 60 3.75 18.39 17.94
N CYS A 61 3.27 17.65 16.93
CA CYS A 61 3.03 16.21 17.01
C CYS A 61 4.29 15.35 17.06
N GLY A 62 5.44 15.91 16.66
CA GLY A 62 6.66 15.15 16.45
C GLY A 62 6.57 14.20 15.26
N ASP A 63 7.62 13.42 15.09
CA ASP A 63 7.75 12.37 14.09
C ASP A 63 7.01 11.10 14.55
N PRO A 64 6.36 10.36 13.63
CA PRO A 64 5.67 9.11 13.94
C PRO A 64 6.63 7.99 14.36
N VAL A 65 7.94 8.13 14.10
CA VAL A 65 8.99 7.19 14.50
C VAL A 65 10.10 7.96 15.20
N CYS A 66 10.31 7.66 16.48
CA CYS A 66 11.39 8.22 17.29
C CYS A 66 12.59 7.27 17.25
N MET A 67 13.78 7.79 16.99
CA MET A 67 15.01 6.99 17.12
C MET A 67 15.81 7.50 18.32
N GLU A 68 16.03 6.64 19.31
CA GLU A 68 16.92 6.90 20.46
C GLU A 68 17.97 5.77 20.62
N PRO A 69 19.28 6.09 20.67
CA PRO A 69 19.86 7.35 20.20
C PRO A 69 19.66 7.42 18.67
N PRO A 70 19.36 8.60 18.11
CA PRO A 70 19.25 8.73 16.67
C PRO A 70 20.61 8.41 16.05
N ASP A 71 20.63 7.46 15.12
CA ASP A 71 21.73 7.26 14.17
C ASP A 71 21.86 8.56 13.34
N GLY A 72 22.53 9.58 13.89
CA GLY A 72 22.57 10.95 13.35
C GLY A 72 22.54 12.09 14.38
N GLY A 73 22.30 11.81 15.66
CA GLY A 73 22.11 12.84 16.69
C GLY A 73 20.72 13.47 16.58
N ALA A 74 20.05 13.66 17.71
CA ALA A 74 18.85 14.47 17.73
C ALA A 74 19.45 15.84 17.41
N MET A 75 19.16 16.38 16.24
CA MET A 75 19.63 17.68 15.82
C MET A 75 18.40 18.50 15.45
N PRO A 76 18.46 19.83 15.65
CA PRO A 76 17.33 20.65 15.31
C PRO A 76 17.08 20.47 13.82
N PRO A 77 15.82 20.43 13.38
CA PRO A 77 15.52 20.59 11.96
C PRO A 77 16.27 21.82 11.43
N ALA A 78 16.79 21.74 10.20
CA ALA A 78 17.59 22.82 9.63
C ALA A 78 16.85 24.17 9.72
N GLY A 79 17.49 25.17 10.31
CA GLY A 79 16.90 26.51 10.52
C GLY A 79 16.09 26.68 11.80
N VAL A 80 15.94 25.64 12.63
CA VAL A 80 15.30 25.74 13.95
C VAL A 80 16.38 25.80 15.03
N MET A 81 16.27 26.75 15.97
CA MET A 81 17.21 26.87 17.08
C MET A 81 16.73 26.07 18.30
N PRO A 82 17.64 25.55 19.14
CA PRO A 82 17.26 25.00 20.44
C PRO A 82 16.49 26.01 21.28
N CYS A 83 15.47 25.55 21.99
CA CYS A 83 14.78 26.38 22.97
C CYS A 83 15.75 26.79 24.09
N THR A 84 15.59 28.01 24.58
CA THR A 84 16.37 28.58 25.68
C THR A 84 15.52 28.75 26.93
N THR A 85 14.41 29.48 26.79
CA THR A 85 13.51 29.86 27.89
C THR A 85 12.07 29.51 27.60
N GLU A 86 11.78 29.08 26.38
CA GLU A 86 10.47 28.67 25.91
C GLU A 86 10.02 27.39 26.63
N MET A 87 8.78 27.41 27.15
CA MET A 87 8.17 26.32 27.89
C MET A 87 6.71 26.18 27.49
N VAL A 88 6.21 24.95 27.38
CA VAL A 88 4.80 24.67 27.06
C VAL A 88 3.87 25.42 28.02
N GLY A 89 2.85 26.08 27.48
CA GLY A 89 1.87 26.89 28.21
C GLY A 89 2.35 28.30 28.59
N ALA A 90 3.65 28.61 28.49
CA ALA A 90 4.14 29.95 28.75
C ALA A 90 3.72 30.92 27.64
N SER A 91 3.49 32.18 28.00
CA SER A 91 3.18 33.24 27.03
C SER A 91 4.32 33.47 26.06
N CYS A 92 4.00 33.79 24.82
CA CYS A 92 4.96 34.12 23.78
C CYS A 92 4.50 35.34 22.97
N THR A 93 5.42 36.02 22.30
CA THR A 93 5.13 37.30 21.64
C THR A 93 4.97 37.21 20.14
N THR A 94 5.51 36.16 19.51
CA THR A 94 5.62 36.05 18.05
C THR A 94 4.91 34.79 17.58
N ALA A 95 3.70 34.94 17.04
CA ALA A 95 2.95 33.83 16.47
C ALA A 95 3.78 33.10 15.39
N GLY A 96 3.77 31.77 15.41
CA GLY A 96 4.54 30.93 14.51
C GLY A 96 6.04 30.82 14.83
N ALA A 97 6.54 31.51 15.86
CA ALA A 97 7.90 31.25 16.35
C ALA A 97 8.04 29.79 16.74
N THR A 98 9.15 29.16 16.37
CA THR A 98 9.45 27.77 16.70
C THR A 98 10.82 27.65 17.35
N CYS A 99 10.95 26.69 18.26
CA CYS A 99 12.23 26.28 18.80
C CYS A 99 12.20 24.78 19.09
N TRP A 100 13.38 24.19 19.23
CA TRP A 100 13.50 22.76 19.47
C TRP A 100 13.79 22.46 20.95
N PRO A 101 12.86 21.80 21.69
CA PRO A 101 13.05 21.51 23.10
C PRO A 101 14.21 20.53 23.32
N SER A 102 15.03 20.79 24.34
CA SER A 102 16.22 19.99 24.66
C SER A 102 15.91 18.55 25.10
N ASN A 103 14.66 18.28 25.50
CA ASN A 103 14.13 16.98 25.85
C ASN A 103 13.26 16.35 24.74
N SER A 104 13.32 16.88 23.52
CA SER A 104 12.60 16.33 22.36
C SER A 104 13.22 14.99 21.96
N SER A 105 12.49 13.90 22.16
CA SER A 105 12.91 12.55 21.77
C SER A 105 12.39 12.13 20.39
N CYS A 106 11.41 12.85 19.86
CA CYS A 106 10.65 12.47 18.68
C CYS A 106 10.48 13.64 17.71
N GLY A 107 11.42 14.58 17.65
CA GLY A 107 11.35 15.69 16.70
C GLY A 107 10.20 16.68 16.97
N GLU A 108 9.53 16.61 18.13
CA GLU A 108 8.57 17.64 18.50
C GLU A 108 9.25 19.00 18.66
N LEU A 109 8.59 20.05 18.18
CA LEU A 109 9.00 21.44 18.33
C LEU A 109 8.06 22.15 19.29
N LEU A 110 8.55 23.22 19.93
CA LEU A 110 7.67 24.22 20.50
C LEU A 110 7.27 25.21 19.40
N ILE A 111 5.99 25.58 19.36
CA ILE A 111 5.43 26.61 18.49
C ILE A 111 4.59 27.60 19.29
N CYS A 112 4.81 28.89 19.04
CA CYS A 112 4.01 29.96 19.63
C CYS A 112 2.71 30.12 18.83
N ALA A 113 1.56 29.78 19.43
CA ALA A 113 0.27 29.81 18.75
C ALA A 113 -0.86 30.29 19.67
N THR A 114 -2.03 30.57 19.11
CA THR A 114 -3.23 30.97 19.86
C THR A 114 -4.02 29.77 20.40
N SER A 115 -3.70 28.56 19.93
CA SER A 115 -4.35 27.29 20.27
C SER A 115 -3.39 26.13 20.02
N ASP A 116 -3.66 24.98 20.63
CA ASP A 116 -2.84 23.78 20.41
C ASP A 116 -2.91 23.33 18.94
N PRO A 117 -1.76 23.26 18.21
CA PRO A 117 -1.73 22.76 16.84
C PRO A 117 -2.20 21.30 16.74
N LYS A 118 -2.10 20.50 17.80
CA LYS A 118 -2.55 19.10 17.83
C LYS A 118 -4.06 18.98 17.73
N GLU A 119 -4.79 20.00 18.20
CA GLU A 119 -6.25 20.07 18.17
C GLU A 119 -6.80 20.84 16.94
N SER A 120 -5.91 21.47 16.17
CA SER A 120 -6.29 22.26 15.00
C SER A 120 -6.59 21.37 13.77
N PRO A 121 -7.35 21.87 12.76
CA PRO A 121 -7.47 21.17 11.48
C PRO A 121 -6.09 20.95 10.84
N GLY A 122 -5.74 19.69 10.57
CA GLY A 122 -4.38 19.32 10.15
C GLY A 122 -3.39 19.10 11.30
N GLY A 123 -3.89 18.96 12.54
CA GLY A 123 -3.12 18.54 13.71
C GLY A 123 -2.59 17.11 13.61
N CYS A 124 -2.41 16.43 14.74
CA CYS A 124 -1.72 15.13 14.70
C CYS A 124 -2.48 14.11 13.84
N PRO A 125 -1.79 13.33 12.99
CA PRO A 125 -2.45 12.34 12.15
C PRO A 125 -3.33 11.38 12.95
N ILE A 126 -4.64 11.35 12.65
CA ILE A 126 -5.60 10.42 13.26
C ILE A 126 -5.99 9.33 12.25
N SER A 127 -5.69 8.08 12.57
CA SER A 127 -5.93 6.91 11.70
C SER A 127 -7.33 6.31 11.82
N ARG A 128 -8.36 7.10 12.17
CA ARG A 128 -9.76 6.64 12.29
C ARG A 128 -10.60 7.15 11.12
N VAL A 129 -11.47 6.29 10.59
CA VAL A 129 -12.36 6.62 9.46
C VAL A 129 -13.25 7.83 9.75
N SER A 130 -13.70 8.02 11.00
CA SER A 130 -14.53 9.15 11.41
C SER A 130 -13.85 10.52 11.26
N TYR A 131 -12.52 10.55 11.07
CA TYR A 131 -11.73 11.75 10.85
C TYR A 131 -11.25 11.89 9.39
N LYS A 132 -11.72 11.02 8.48
CA LYS A 132 -11.34 11.00 7.06
C LYS A 132 -12.56 11.26 6.17
N LYS A 133 -12.32 11.78 4.97
CA LYS A 133 -13.35 12.03 3.94
C LYS A 133 -12.99 11.24 2.69
N ASN A 134 -13.98 10.94 1.83
CA ASN A 134 -13.80 10.22 0.56
C ASN A 134 -13.04 8.89 0.73
N VAL A 135 -13.44 8.09 1.72
CA VAL A 135 -12.78 6.82 2.02
C VAL A 135 -13.33 5.74 1.10
N GLU A 136 -12.47 5.24 0.23
CA GLU A 136 -12.74 4.12 -0.68
C GLU A 136 -11.70 3.02 -0.43
N TYR A 137 -12.14 1.77 -0.43
CA TYR A 137 -11.24 0.62 -0.35
C TYR A 137 -10.76 0.26 -1.74
N LEU A 138 -9.47 -0.05 -1.86
CA LEU A 138 -8.86 -0.44 -3.12
C LEU A 138 -9.37 -1.81 -3.59
N SER A 139 -9.61 -1.91 -4.89
CA SER A 139 -9.89 -3.17 -5.58
C SER A 139 -8.66 -4.05 -5.67
N ASP A 140 -8.87 -5.34 -5.97
CA ASP A 140 -7.78 -6.29 -6.21
C ASP A 140 -6.84 -5.85 -7.33
N ALA A 141 -7.35 -5.16 -8.35
CA ALA A 141 -6.56 -4.65 -9.46
C ALA A 141 -5.67 -3.47 -9.04
N GLU A 142 -6.19 -2.56 -8.21
CA GLU A 142 -5.42 -1.43 -7.67
C GLU A 142 -4.33 -1.94 -6.71
N ILE A 143 -4.65 -2.88 -5.83
CA ILE A 143 -3.67 -3.52 -4.94
C ILE A 143 -2.58 -4.22 -5.77
N ALA A 144 -2.95 -4.91 -6.85
CA ALA A 144 -1.99 -5.55 -7.75
C ALA A 144 -1.07 -4.54 -8.45
N SER A 145 -1.60 -3.41 -8.90
CA SER A 145 -0.80 -2.34 -9.51
C SER A 145 0.23 -1.77 -8.53
N ILE A 146 -0.18 -1.52 -7.29
CA ILE A 146 0.72 -1.04 -6.23
C ILE A 146 1.79 -2.09 -5.89
N ALA A 147 1.41 -3.37 -5.82
CA ALA A 147 2.35 -4.46 -5.61
C ALA A 147 3.35 -4.62 -6.78
N ASP A 148 2.91 -4.39 -8.02
CA ASP A 148 3.77 -4.39 -9.20
C ASP A 148 4.82 -3.30 -9.13
N GLU A 149 4.43 -2.10 -8.72
CA GLU A 149 5.33 -0.99 -8.47
C GLU A 149 6.37 -1.30 -7.36
N ALA A 150 5.92 -1.91 -6.25
CA ALA A 150 6.82 -2.32 -5.18
C ALA A 150 7.88 -3.33 -5.64
N LYS A 151 7.56 -4.22 -6.59
CA LYS A 151 8.50 -5.22 -7.13
C LYS A 151 9.54 -4.63 -8.07
N THR A 152 9.26 -3.50 -8.71
CA THR A 152 10.20 -2.83 -9.63
C THR A 152 11.07 -1.80 -8.92
N MET A 153 10.72 -1.43 -7.68
CA MET A 153 11.49 -0.55 -6.82
C MET A 153 12.91 -1.07 -6.60
N ARG A 154 13.90 -0.29 -7.01
CA ARG A 154 15.31 -0.62 -6.87
C ARG A 154 15.79 -0.29 -5.46
N LEU A 155 16.39 -1.27 -4.79
CA LEU A 155 17.09 -1.05 -3.54
C LEU A 155 18.54 -0.68 -3.79
N SER A 156 18.95 0.44 -3.20
CA SER A 156 20.30 0.98 -3.23
C SER A 156 20.88 1.01 -1.81
N SER A 157 22.21 1.07 -1.72
CA SER A 157 22.88 1.42 -0.47
C SER A 157 23.76 2.64 -0.68
N TRP A 158 23.80 3.55 0.29
CA TRP A 158 24.52 4.82 0.14
C TRP A 158 25.05 5.36 1.48
N HIS A 159 25.87 6.40 1.37
CA HIS A 159 26.18 7.34 2.44
C HIS A 159 25.68 8.71 2.02
N TYR A 160 25.27 9.54 2.98
CA TYR A 160 25.07 10.95 2.70
C TYR A 160 26.40 11.62 2.40
N LYS A 161 26.38 12.67 1.57
CA LYS A 161 27.60 13.40 1.17
C LYS A 161 28.42 13.95 2.36
N GLY A 162 27.80 14.17 3.51
CA GLY A 162 28.44 14.65 4.74
C GLY A 162 28.93 13.54 5.68
N GLU A 163 28.64 12.28 5.39
CA GLU A 163 29.06 11.14 6.21
C GLU A 163 30.46 10.66 5.82
N GLY A 164 31.24 10.24 6.81
CA GLY A 164 32.53 9.59 6.55
C GLY A 164 32.36 8.15 6.09
N GLU A 165 33.37 7.60 5.41
CA GLU A 165 33.39 6.22 4.89
C GLU A 165 33.21 5.13 5.97
N ALA A 166 33.52 5.45 7.23
CA ALA A 166 33.35 4.54 8.37
C ALA A 166 31.93 4.54 8.96
N SER A 167 31.04 5.42 8.48
CA SER A 167 29.63 5.46 8.92
C SER A 167 28.87 4.21 8.47
N ARG A 168 27.72 3.95 9.10
CA ARG A 168 26.83 2.88 8.64
C ARG A 168 26.23 3.27 7.28
N ARG A 169 26.22 2.32 6.34
CA ARG A 169 25.49 2.50 5.07
C ARG A 169 23.98 2.49 5.29
N HIS A 170 23.31 3.40 4.63
CA HIS A 170 21.86 3.42 4.49
C HIS A 170 21.45 2.42 3.40
N VAL A 171 20.22 1.90 3.51
CA VAL A 171 19.60 1.01 2.52
C VAL A 171 18.16 1.43 2.32
N GLY A 172 17.71 1.49 1.08
CA GLY A 172 16.36 1.90 0.69
C GLY A 172 16.28 2.16 -0.80
N PHE A 173 15.21 2.81 -1.26
CA PHE A 173 15.09 3.23 -2.65
C PHE A 173 15.50 4.69 -2.81
N LEU A 174 15.85 5.08 -4.04
CA LEU A 174 16.12 6.48 -4.40
C LEU A 174 14.90 7.03 -5.13
N ILE A 175 14.42 8.20 -4.72
CA ILE A 175 13.21 8.82 -5.28
C ILE A 175 13.39 9.13 -6.78
N ASP A 176 14.62 9.44 -7.21
CA ASP A 176 14.97 9.69 -8.62
C ASP A 176 14.61 8.53 -9.56
N ASP A 177 14.58 7.29 -9.06
CA ASP A 177 14.24 6.10 -9.86
C ASP A 177 12.72 5.94 -10.06
N MET A 178 11.89 6.58 -9.21
CA MET A 178 10.42 6.45 -9.23
C MET A 178 9.70 7.66 -8.60
N PRO A 179 9.83 8.86 -9.21
CA PRO A 179 9.37 10.11 -8.60
C PRO A 179 7.85 10.20 -8.42
N GLU A 180 7.08 9.45 -9.20
CA GLU A 180 5.60 9.43 -9.17
C GLU A 180 5.03 8.37 -8.21
N SER A 181 5.89 7.69 -7.45
CA SER A 181 5.45 6.63 -6.54
C SER A 181 4.64 7.18 -5.37
N ILE A 182 3.65 6.41 -4.89
CA ILE A 182 2.93 6.77 -3.65
C ILE A 182 3.85 6.80 -2.42
N ALA A 183 5.03 6.19 -2.50
CA ALA A 183 6.07 6.26 -1.48
C ALA A 183 6.87 7.57 -1.49
N VAL A 184 6.57 8.52 -2.38
CA VAL A 184 7.23 9.82 -2.49
C VAL A 184 6.32 10.88 -1.91
N ALA A 185 6.84 11.66 -0.96
CA ALA A 185 6.10 12.78 -0.39
C ALA A 185 5.87 13.86 -1.45
N GLU A 186 4.81 14.64 -1.33
CA GLU A 186 4.41 15.68 -2.30
C GLU A 186 5.56 16.64 -2.69
N SER A 187 6.50 16.92 -1.78
CA SER A 187 7.67 17.75 -2.07
C SER A 187 8.67 17.15 -3.06
N GLY A 188 8.62 15.85 -3.33
CA GLY A 188 9.63 15.12 -4.13
C GLY A 188 10.98 14.89 -3.43
N GLU A 189 11.21 15.50 -2.28
CA GLU A 189 12.50 15.49 -1.57
C GLU A 189 12.60 14.41 -0.49
N ARG A 190 11.48 13.75 -0.16
CA ARG A 190 11.37 12.84 0.99
C ARG A 190 10.49 11.64 0.66
N VAL A 191 10.77 10.54 1.36
CA VAL A 191 9.92 9.35 1.33
C VAL A 191 8.66 9.60 2.15
N ASP A 192 7.50 9.33 1.57
CA ASP A 192 6.26 9.15 2.32
C ASP A 192 6.27 7.74 2.94
N LEU A 193 6.52 7.67 4.24
CA LEU A 193 6.57 6.40 4.98
C LEU A 193 5.21 5.68 5.02
N TYR A 194 4.09 6.42 5.02
CA TYR A 194 2.76 5.80 4.96
C TYR A 194 2.53 5.16 3.60
N GLY A 195 2.87 5.87 2.53
CA GLY A 195 2.83 5.35 1.17
C GLY A 195 3.71 4.12 1.01
N TYR A 196 4.99 4.22 1.38
CA TYR A 196 5.97 3.13 1.30
C TYR A 196 5.53 1.88 2.05
N THR A 197 5.07 2.02 3.29
CA THR A 197 4.61 0.88 4.10
C THR A 197 3.34 0.26 3.51
N SER A 198 2.43 1.07 2.97
CA SER A 198 1.21 0.59 2.32
C SER A 198 1.52 -0.19 1.04
N MET A 199 2.54 0.23 0.27
CA MET A 199 3.04 -0.53 -0.88
C MET A 199 3.56 -1.90 -0.48
N ALA A 200 4.34 -1.98 0.61
CA ALA A 200 4.85 -3.25 1.13
C ALA A 200 3.70 -4.18 1.55
N ILE A 201 2.67 -3.66 2.21
CA ILE A 201 1.47 -4.43 2.57
C ILE A 201 0.76 -4.96 1.32
N ALA A 202 0.57 -4.13 0.28
CA ALA A 202 -0.04 -4.56 -0.98
C ALA A 202 0.76 -5.71 -1.63
N ALA A 203 2.08 -5.61 -1.65
CA ALA A 203 2.96 -6.66 -2.18
C ALA A 203 2.80 -7.98 -1.41
N VAL A 204 2.74 -7.93 -0.07
CA VAL A 204 2.50 -9.11 0.78
C VAL A 204 1.14 -9.74 0.48
N GLN A 205 0.07 -8.94 0.41
CA GLN A 205 -1.28 -9.45 0.11
C GLN A 205 -1.35 -10.16 -1.24
N VAL A 206 -0.71 -9.60 -2.27
CA VAL A 206 -0.67 -10.23 -3.61
C VAL A 206 0.17 -11.51 -3.59
N GLN A 207 1.28 -11.52 -2.86
CA GLN A 207 2.10 -12.71 -2.71
C GLN A 207 1.35 -13.83 -1.99
N ASP A 208 0.59 -13.52 -0.94
CA ASP A 208 -0.22 -14.48 -0.18
C ASP A 208 -1.28 -15.15 -1.06
N LYS A 209 -2.07 -14.35 -1.82
CA LYS A 209 -3.05 -14.88 -2.78
C LYS A 209 -2.41 -15.82 -3.82
N ARG A 210 -1.19 -15.50 -4.26
CA ARG A 210 -0.44 -16.34 -5.21
C ARG A 210 0.04 -17.63 -4.55
N LEU A 211 0.50 -17.58 -3.30
CA LEU A 211 0.90 -18.77 -2.54
C LEU A 211 -0.27 -19.72 -2.37
N GLU A 212 -1.43 -19.23 -1.93
CA GLU A 212 -2.62 -20.06 -1.79
C GLU A 212 -3.02 -20.73 -3.11
N THR A 213 -2.92 -20.00 -4.23
CA THR A 213 -3.23 -20.53 -5.56
C THR A 213 -2.25 -21.63 -5.95
N LEU A 214 -0.95 -21.40 -5.78
CA LEU A 214 0.08 -22.38 -6.08
C LEU A 214 -0.05 -23.62 -5.20
N GLU A 215 -0.40 -23.47 -3.92
CA GLU A 215 -0.62 -24.59 -3.01
C GLU A 215 -1.82 -25.44 -3.45
N ARG A 216 -2.93 -24.81 -3.85
CA ARG A 216 -4.10 -25.52 -4.41
C ARG A 216 -3.73 -26.28 -5.69
N GLU A 217 -3.00 -25.66 -6.61
CA GLU A 217 -2.56 -26.30 -7.84
C GLU A 217 -1.62 -27.49 -7.56
N LEU A 218 -0.67 -27.33 -6.63
CA LEU A 218 0.24 -28.41 -6.23
C LEU A 218 -0.52 -29.60 -5.64
N LEU A 219 -1.55 -29.35 -4.81
CA LEU A 219 -2.40 -30.41 -4.27
C LEU A 219 -3.18 -31.12 -5.37
N ALA A 220 -3.78 -30.37 -6.31
CA ALA A 220 -4.51 -30.93 -7.44
C ALA A 220 -3.61 -31.80 -8.35
N MET A 221 -2.42 -31.31 -8.70
CA MET A 221 -1.45 -32.05 -9.50
C MET A 221 -0.99 -33.33 -8.79
N ARG A 222 -0.75 -33.28 -7.48
CA ARG A 222 -0.38 -34.46 -6.69
C ARG A 222 -1.49 -35.50 -6.69
N ALA A 223 -2.74 -35.09 -6.50
CA ALA A 223 -3.89 -35.99 -6.55
C ALA A 223 -4.03 -36.65 -7.94
N GLU A 224 -3.84 -35.89 -9.00
CA GLU A 224 -3.90 -36.38 -10.37
C GLU A 224 -2.80 -37.40 -10.67
N MET A 225 -1.56 -37.13 -10.23
CA MET A 225 -0.45 -38.08 -10.37
C MET A 225 -0.72 -39.41 -9.63
N VAL A 226 -1.36 -39.35 -8.47
CA VAL A 226 -1.79 -40.57 -7.74
C VAL A 226 -2.84 -41.33 -8.54
N ARG A 227 -3.86 -40.63 -9.07
CA ARG A 227 -4.92 -41.22 -9.89
C ARG A 227 -4.35 -41.94 -11.11
N LEU A 228 -3.50 -41.26 -11.88
CA LEU A 228 -2.88 -41.81 -13.09
C LEU A 228 -1.98 -43.02 -12.80
N ARG A 229 -1.21 -42.99 -11.71
CA ARG A 229 -0.41 -44.14 -11.28
C ARG A 229 -1.28 -45.35 -10.91
N ALA A 230 -2.39 -45.13 -10.21
CA ALA A 230 -3.33 -46.18 -9.89
C ALA A 230 -3.98 -46.77 -11.15
N GLU A 231 -4.31 -45.93 -12.14
CA GLU A 231 -4.83 -46.38 -13.44
C GLU A 231 -3.83 -47.21 -14.23
N ALA A 232 -2.59 -46.75 -14.35
CA ALA A 232 -1.53 -47.49 -15.02
C ALA A 232 -1.27 -48.85 -14.35
N ALA A 233 -1.29 -48.90 -13.01
CA ALA A 233 -1.17 -50.15 -12.26
C ALA A 233 -2.32 -51.13 -12.56
N ARG A 234 -3.57 -50.64 -12.68
CA ARG A 234 -4.72 -51.46 -13.07
C ARG A 234 -4.59 -52.02 -14.48
N CYS A 235 -4.18 -51.20 -15.45
CA CYS A 235 -3.97 -51.66 -16.83
C CYS A 235 -2.85 -52.71 -16.95
N ASN A 236 -1.79 -52.58 -16.14
CA ASN A 236 -0.70 -53.56 -16.13
C ASN A 236 -1.07 -54.87 -15.42
N ALA A 237 -2.08 -54.85 -14.54
CA ALA A 237 -2.53 -56.02 -13.78
C ALA A 237 -3.56 -56.89 -14.54
N THR A 238 -4.14 -56.41 -15.63
CA THR A 238 -5.06 -57.20 -16.47
C THR A 238 -4.29 -58.29 -17.23
N PRO A 239 -4.58 -59.59 -17.02
CA PRO A 239 -3.89 -60.68 -17.70
C PRO A 239 -4.18 -60.64 -19.21
N LYS A 240 -3.15 -60.81 -20.03
CA LYS A 240 -3.34 -61.02 -21.48
C LYS A 240 -4.04 -62.37 -21.66
N VAL A 241 -5.23 -62.35 -22.25
CA VAL A 241 -5.92 -63.56 -22.69
C VAL A 241 -5.11 -64.09 -23.88
N GLU A 242 -4.42 -65.21 -23.69
CA GLU A 242 -3.80 -66.02 -24.75
C GLU A 242 -4.83 -66.90 -25.45
#